data_AF-A0A533BAN7-F1
#
_entry.id   AF-A0A533BAN7-F1
#
_cell.length_a   1.000
_cell.length_b   1.000
_cell.length_c   1.000
_cell.angle_alpha   90.00
_cell.angle_beta   90.00
_cell.angle_gamma   90.00
#
_symmetry.space_group_name_H-M   'P 1'
#
loop_
_entity.id
_entity.type
_entity.pdbx_description
1 polymer ?
#
loop_
_entity_poly.entity_id
_entity_poly.type
_entity_poly.pdbx_seq_one_letter_code
_entity_poly.pdbx_strand_id
1 'polypeptide(L)'
;MGKELPILPASAQPATSEQAESFIYSRVFCQKENSPPLRLLIDFLKARGHTPIVPANIDEAVLDEWAWVQVALGYHRDRKPIHLFCVRDRGSYKDVYDQEKTQFLELLTTHDNIESQLVQEYVTRSRFILTTRFTEKDMTDEGYDFNGWVLEFYQEQCNGIVQIDNQGFYSPKGELIVDMSVAVED
;
A
#
# COMPACT_ATOMS: atom_id res chain seq x y z
N MET A 1 -20.23 8.58 -17.96
CA MET A 1 -19.05 9.14 -17.27
C MET A 1 -18.27 7.95 -16.71
N GLY A 2 -17.17 7.58 -17.36
CA GLY A 2 -16.41 6.37 -17.04
C GLY A 2 -15.73 6.53 -15.68
N LYS A 3 -16.00 5.61 -14.77
CA LYS A 3 -15.19 5.45 -13.56
C LYS A 3 -13.88 4.83 -14.00
N GLU A 4 -12.78 5.56 -13.92
CA GLU A 4 -11.45 4.96 -14.04
C GLU A 4 -11.28 3.97 -12.88
N LEU A 5 -11.11 2.69 -13.24
CA LEU A 5 -10.88 1.61 -12.31
C LEU A 5 -9.46 1.74 -11.74
N PRO A 6 -9.23 1.43 -10.45
CA PRO A 6 -7.88 1.26 -9.92
C PRO A 6 -7.16 0.21 -10.75
N ILE A 7 -5.99 0.57 -11.29
CA ILE A 7 -5.17 -0.35 -12.08
C ILE A 7 -4.56 -1.37 -11.12
N LEU A 8 -5.14 -2.56 -11.08
CA LEU A 8 -4.61 -3.74 -10.40
C LEU A 8 -3.34 -4.24 -11.13
N PRO A 9 -2.32 -4.75 -10.41
CA PRO A 9 -1.17 -5.34 -11.08
C PRO A 9 -1.52 -6.71 -11.69
N ALA A 10 -0.88 -6.94 -12.84
CA ALA A 10 -0.72 -8.20 -13.59
C ALA A 10 -1.95 -8.78 -14.33
N SER A 11 -2.10 -8.32 -15.58
CA SER A 11 -2.19 -9.14 -16.82
C SER A 11 -3.31 -8.79 -17.82
N ALA A 12 -3.48 -7.52 -18.20
CA ALA A 12 -4.12 -7.16 -19.48
C ALA A 12 -4.00 -5.66 -19.82
N GLN A 13 -2.85 -5.18 -20.29
CA GLN A 13 -2.83 -3.97 -21.13
C GLN A 13 -1.86 -4.17 -22.31
N PRO A 14 -2.29 -3.87 -23.56
CA PRO A 14 -1.39 -3.90 -24.71
C PRO A 14 -0.30 -2.84 -24.53
N ALA A 15 0.95 -3.26 -24.71
CA ALA A 15 2.11 -2.39 -24.60
C ALA A 15 2.06 -1.26 -25.64
N THR A 16 1.81 -0.03 -25.19
CA THR A 16 2.21 1.17 -25.92
C THR A 16 3.69 1.39 -25.66
N SER A 17 4.46 1.66 -26.71
CA SER A 17 5.92 1.79 -26.71
C SER A 17 6.42 3.08 -26.04
N GLU A 18 6.15 3.23 -24.76
CA GLU A 18 6.93 4.03 -23.81
C GLU A 18 7.55 3.02 -22.83
N GLN A 19 8.82 3.22 -22.44
CA GLN A 19 9.54 2.30 -21.55
C GLN A 19 8.63 1.86 -20.41
N ALA A 20 8.30 0.56 -20.34
CA ALA A 20 7.40 0.03 -19.33
C ALA A 20 7.89 0.48 -17.95
N GLU A 21 7.12 1.35 -17.29
CA GLU A 21 7.48 1.84 -15.96
C GLU A 21 7.39 0.67 -14.98
N SER A 22 8.49 0.38 -14.30
CA SER A 22 8.52 -0.57 -13.18
C SER A 22 7.87 0.10 -11.97
N PHE A 23 6.78 -0.48 -11.47
CA PHE A 23 6.12 -0.04 -10.26
C PHE A 23 6.44 -0.99 -9.12
N ILE A 24 6.72 -0.42 -7.95
CA ILE A 24 6.78 -1.15 -6.70
C ILE A 24 5.48 -0.89 -5.95
N TYR A 25 4.90 -1.96 -5.41
CA TYR A 25 3.76 -1.89 -4.52
C TYR A 25 4.19 -2.31 -3.11
N SER A 26 3.61 -1.63 -2.13
CA SER A 26 3.66 -2.07 -0.73
C SER A 26 2.26 -2.03 -0.17
N ARG A 27 1.95 -2.94 0.73
CA ARG A 27 0.61 -3.14 1.29
C ARG A 27 0.66 -3.15 2.80
N VAL A 28 -0.41 -2.66 3.42
CA VAL A 28 -0.67 -2.84 4.85
C VAL A 28 -2.04 -3.49 5.00
N PHE A 29 -2.07 -4.72 5.51
CA PHE A 29 -3.30 -5.45 5.81
C PHE A 29 -3.79 -5.04 7.20
N CYS A 30 -4.78 -4.16 7.24
CA CYS A 30 -5.21 -3.47 8.46
C CYS A 30 -6.42 -4.14 9.10
N GLN A 31 -6.39 -4.34 10.42
CA GLN A 31 -7.45 -5.04 11.16
C GLN A 31 -8.52 -4.11 11.75
N LYS A 32 -8.24 -2.81 11.87
CA LYS A 32 -9.25 -1.85 12.32
C LYS A 32 -10.36 -1.69 11.29
N GLU A 33 -11.56 -1.34 11.75
CA GLU A 33 -12.74 -1.24 10.87
C GLU A 33 -12.60 -0.16 9.80
N ASN A 34 -11.99 0.98 10.15
CA ASN A 34 -11.87 2.13 9.27
C ASN A 34 -10.42 2.58 9.15
N SER A 35 -10.05 2.99 7.94
CA SER A 35 -8.83 3.75 7.70
C SER A 35 -8.94 5.11 8.39
N PRO A 36 -7.86 5.57 9.07
CA PRO A 36 -7.74 6.96 9.48
C PRO A 36 -7.96 7.93 8.30
N PRO A 37 -8.54 9.12 8.55
CA PRO A 37 -8.58 10.19 7.57
C PRO A 37 -7.19 10.62 7.11
N LEU A 38 -7.09 11.15 5.89
CA LEU A 38 -5.83 11.60 5.30
C LEU A 38 -5.17 12.72 6.11
N ARG A 39 -5.97 13.57 6.78
CA ARG A 39 -5.46 14.62 7.67
C ARG A 39 -4.51 14.07 8.74
N LEU A 40 -4.88 12.96 9.38
CA LEU A 40 -4.07 12.34 10.43
C LEU A 40 -2.74 11.81 9.89
N LEU A 41 -2.76 11.21 8.69
CA LEU A 41 -1.54 10.78 8.01
C LEU A 41 -0.64 11.99 7.67
N ILE A 42 -1.21 13.07 7.13
CA ILE A 42 -0.47 14.28 6.77
C ILE A 42 0.17 14.91 8.01
N ASP A 43 -0.56 14.99 9.11
CA ASP A 43 -0.06 15.57 10.36
C ASP A 43 1.03 14.69 10.99
N PHE A 44 0.90 13.36 10.89
CA PHE A 44 1.95 12.42 11.27
C PHE A 44 3.24 12.63 10.46
N LEU A 45 3.13 12.74 9.13
CA LEU A 45 4.27 12.98 8.25
C LEU A 45 4.95 14.31 8.55
N LYS A 46 4.17 15.37 8.82
CA LYS A 46 4.70 16.68 9.24
C LYS A 46 5.46 16.60 10.56
N ALA A 47 4.96 15.83 11.53
CA ALA A 47 5.64 15.61 12.80
C ALA A 47 6.99 14.87 12.63
N ARG A 48 7.15 14.07 11.57
CA ARG A 48 8.42 13.44 11.16
C ARG A 48 9.32 14.36 10.30
N GLY A 49 8.93 15.62 10.11
CA GLY A 49 9.71 16.61 9.38
C GLY A 49 9.42 16.69 7.87
N HIS A 50 8.49 15.90 7.35
CA HIS A 50 8.10 15.94 5.94
C HIS A 50 6.74 16.57 5.74
N THR A 51 6.65 17.57 4.87
CA THR A 51 5.37 18.18 4.50
C THR A 51 4.91 17.61 3.17
N PRO A 52 3.94 16.68 3.14
CA PRO A 52 3.47 16.08 1.89
C PRO A 52 2.89 17.14 0.96
N ILE A 53 3.20 17.02 -0.33
CA ILE A 53 2.58 17.80 -1.40
C ILE A 53 1.26 17.13 -1.74
N VAL A 54 0.16 17.76 -1.37
CA VAL A 54 -1.20 17.28 -1.63
C VAL A 54 -1.69 17.88 -2.96
N PRO A 55 -2.53 17.18 -3.75
CA PRO A 55 -3.05 17.72 -5.01
C PRO A 55 -3.79 19.04 -4.78
N ALA A 56 -3.50 20.05 -5.61
CA ALA A 56 -4.03 21.41 -5.42
C ALA A 56 -5.56 21.52 -5.52
N ASN A 57 -6.21 20.51 -6.09
CA ASN A 57 -7.65 20.41 -6.27
C ASN A 57 -8.35 19.53 -5.22
N ILE A 58 -7.65 19.07 -4.19
CA ILE A 58 -8.30 18.33 -3.11
C ILE A 58 -9.15 19.30 -2.28
N ASP A 59 -10.40 18.91 -2.00
CA ASP A 59 -11.23 19.61 -1.04
C ASP A 59 -10.73 19.28 0.38
N GLU A 60 -10.64 20.29 1.26
CA GLU A 60 -10.25 20.08 2.66
C GLU A 60 -11.18 19.08 3.36
N ALA A 61 -12.47 19.05 3.00
CA ALA A 61 -13.43 18.10 3.56
C ALA A 61 -13.07 16.63 3.24
N VAL A 62 -12.41 16.37 2.10
CA VAL A 62 -11.96 15.02 1.72
C VAL A 62 -10.81 14.55 2.62
N LEU A 63 -10.01 15.47 3.17
CA LEU A 63 -8.93 15.12 4.08
C LEU A 63 -9.45 14.55 5.40
N ASP A 64 -10.65 14.94 5.79
CA ASP A 64 -11.33 14.51 7.02
C ASP A 64 -12.30 13.33 6.77
N GLU A 65 -12.44 12.88 5.52
CA GLU A 65 -13.31 11.77 5.15
C GLU A 65 -12.70 10.40 5.51
N TRP A 66 -13.51 9.52 6.11
CA TRP A 66 -13.10 8.17 6.52
C TRP A 66 -13.16 7.13 5.39
N ALA A 67 -13.93 7.43 4.34
CA ALA A 67 -14.21 6.55 3.22
C ALA A 67 -13.37 6.86 1.96
N TRP A 68 -12.27 7.60 2.11
CA TRP A 68 -11.38 7.90 1.00
C TRP A 68 -10.84 6.60 0.37
N VAL A 69 -10.68 6.62 -0.96
CA VAL A 69 -10.27 5.44 -1.75
C VAL A 69 -8.88 5.63 -2.34
N GLN A 70 -8.56 6.81 -2.83
CA GLN A 70 -7.27 7.06 -3.48
C GLN A 70 -6.79 8.49 -3.25
N VAL A 71 -5.48 8.66 -3.13
CA VAL A 71 -4.81 9.96 -3.12
C VAL A 71 -3.40 9.81 -3.68
N ALA A 72 -2.86 10.87 -4.28
CA ALA A 72 -1.45 10.94 -4.66
C ALA A 72 -0.76 11.95 -3.73
N LEU A 73 0.29 11.51 -3.04
CA LEU A 73 1.06 12.36 -2.13
C LEU A 73 2.47 12.54 -2.69
N GLY A 74 2.86 13.79 -2.95
CA GLY A 74 4.22 14.12 -3.36
C GLY A 74 5.14 14.22 -2.15
N TYR A 75 6.31 13.62 -2.24
CA TYR A 75 7.38 13.76 -1.25
C TYR A 75 8.40 14.84 -1.67
N HIS A 76 8.61 15.00 -2.97
CA HIS A 76 9.51 15.99 -3.56
C HIS A 76 8.86 16.62 -4.81
N ARG A 77 9.13 17.91 -5.09
CA ARG A 77 8.46 18.66 -6.18
C ARG A 77 8.83 18.18 -7.58
N ASP A 78 10.08 17.77 -7.74
CA ASP A 78 10.63 17.30 -9.03
C ASP A 78 10.52 15.77 -9.22
N ARG A 79 9.74 15.10 -8.36
CA ARG A 79 9.54 13.65 -8.39
C ARG A 79 8.06 13.33 -8.55
N LYS A 80 7.77 12.14 -9.05
CA LYS A 80 6.42 11.59 -9.13
C LYS A 80 5.90 11.31 -7.72
N PRO A 81 4.61 11.56 -7.47
CA PRO A 81 4.00 11.28 -6.18
C PRO A 81 3.86 9.78 -5.94
N ILE A 82 3.76 9.41 -4.66
CA ILE A 82 3.35 8.07 -4.27
C ILE A 82 1.83 8.02 -4.30
N HIS A 83 1.28 7.02 -4.99
CA HIS A 83 -0.14 6.77 -5.02
C HIS A 83 -0.53 5.88 -3.85
N LEU A 84 -1.54 6.29 -3.09
CA LEU A 84 -2.12 5.52 -2.01
C LEU A 84 -3.52 5.08 -2.42
N PHE A 85 -3.84 3.83 -2.14
CA PHE A 85 -5.17 3.24 -2.34
C PHE A 85 -5.65 2.61 -1.03
N CYS A 86 -6.93 2.75 -0.72
CA CYS A 86 -7.56 2.11 0.43
C CYS A 86 -8.77 1.31 -0.04
N VAL A 87 -8.60 0.00 -0.15
CA VAL A 87 -9.66 -0.94 -0.53
C VAL A 87 -10.17 -1.65 0.71
N ARG A 88 -11.48 -1.87 0.81
CA ARG A 88 -12.15 -2.33 2.03
C ARG A 88 -12.94 -3.60 1.75
N ASP A 89 -13.24 -4.35 2.81
CA ASP A 89 -14.13 -5.52 2.76
C ASP A 89 -15.62 -5.18 2.47
N ARG A 90 -15.89 -3.92 2.15
CA ARG A 90 -17.20 -3.35 1.87
C ARG A 90 -17.11 -2.23 0.84
N GLY A 91 -18.26 -1.86 0.27
CA GLY A 91 -18.36 -0.76 -0.69
C GLY A 91 -17.99 -1.17 -2.12
N SER A 92 -17.70 -0.18 -2.96
CA SER A 92 -17.57 -0.36 -4.42
C SER A 92 -16.31 -1.10 -4.88
N TYR A 93 -15.31 -1.29 -4.03
CA TYR A 93 -14.04 -1.96 -4.35
C TYR A 93 -13.81 -3.22 -3.51
N LYS A 94 -14.91 -3.84 -3.06
CA LYS A 94 -14.86 -5.07 -2.26
C LYS A 94 -14.27 -6.24 -3.04
N ASP A 95 -14.59 -6.33 -4.33
CA ASP A 95 -14.05 -7.31 -5.27
C ASP A 95 -12.52 -7.24 -5.34
N VAL A 96 -11.97 -6.03 -5.45
CA VAL A 96 -10.51 -5.80 -5.42
C VAL A 96 -9.91 -6.27 -4.09
N TYR A 97 -10.55 -5.91 -2.97
CA TYR A 97 -10.12 -6.33 -1.65
C TYR A 97 -10.12 -7.85 -1.50
N ASP A 98 -11.20 -8.52 -1.93
CA ASP A 98 -11.34 -9.98 -1.83
C ASP A 98 -10.29 -10.68 -2.69
N GLN A 99 -10.02 -10.16 -3.90
CA GLN A 99 -9.00 -10.69 -4.80
C GLN A 99 -7.60 -10.59 -4.20
N GLU A 100 -7.18 -9.39 -3.76
CA GLU A 100 -5.87 -9.18 -3.13
C GLU A 100 -5.70 -10.08 -1.90
N LYS A 101 -6.70 -10.12 -1.03
CA LYS A 101 -6.67 -10.99 0.15
C LYS A 101 -6.51 -12.46 -0.21
N THR A 102 -7.29 -12.95 -1.17
CA THR A 102 -7.25 -14.37 -1.58
C THR A 102 -5.89 -14.72 -2.16
N GLN A 103 -5.36 -13.88 -3.03
CA GLN A 103 -4.05 -14.08 -3.65
C GLN A 103 -2.94 -14.22 -2.60
N PHE A 104 -2.89 -13.32 -1.60
CA PHE A 104 -1.86 -13.41 -0.56
C PHE A 104 -2.06 -14.59 0.38
N LEU A 105 -3.30 -14.98 0.70
CA LEU A 105 -3.56 -16.20 1.46
C LEU A 105 -3.07 -17.44 0.70
N GLU A 106 -3.35 -17.53 -0.59
CA GLU A 106 -2.87 -18.64 -1.44
C GLU A 106 -1.33 -18.68 -1.48
N LEU A 107 -0.66 -17.55 -1.69
CA LEU A 107 0.80 -17.47 -1.65
C LEU A 107 1.36 -17.96 -0.31
N LEU A 108 0.76 -17.54 0.81
CA LEU A 108 1.19 -17.93 2.15
C LEU A 108 0.98 -19.42 2.45
N THR A 109 0.07 -20.12 1.76
CA THR A 109 -0.11 -21.57 1.95
C THR A 109 1.10 -22.39 1.50
N THR A 110 1.95 -21.82 0.63
CA THR A 110 3.18 -22.48 0.17
C THR A 110 4.28 -22.46 1.23
N HIS A 111 4.13 -21.66 2.28
CA HIS A 111 5.04 -21.58 3.41
C HIS A 111 4.43 -22.29 4.62
N ASP A 112 5.04 -23.39 5.06
CA ASP A 112 4.59 -24.17 6.22
C ASP A 112 5.48 -23.90 7.45
N ASN A 113 5.43 -22.66 7.96
CA ASN A 113 6.14 -22.27 9.18
C ASN A 113 5.25 -21.40 10.10
N ILE A 114 5.71 -21.19 11.33
CA ILE A 114 4.91 -20.47 12.35
C ILE A 114 4.73 -19.00 11.93
N GLU A 115 5.77 -18.45 11.31
CA GLU A 115 5.83 -17.10 10.77
C GLU A 115 4.76 -16.86 9.71
N SER A 116 4.59 -17.78 8.75
CA SER A 116 3.56 -17.69 7.72
C SER A 116 2.16 -17.82 8.30
N GLN A 117 1.94 -18.69 9.30
CA GLN A 117 0.65 -18.81 9.99
C GLN A 117 0.26 -17.50 10.69
N LEU A 118 1.23 -16.82 11.32
CA LEU A 118 0.99 -15.50 11.91
C LEU A 118 0.56 -14.50 10.84
N VAL A 119 1.28 -14.42 9.72
CA VAL A 119 0.92 -13.51 8.62
C VAL A 119 -0.47 -13.85 8.06
N GLN A 120 -0.78 -15.13 7.86
CA GLN A 120 -2.09 -15.59 7.40
C GLN A 120 -3.21 -15.13 8.34
N GLU A 121 -2.99 -15.14 9.65
CA GLU A 121 -3.97 -14.61 10.61
C GLU A 121 -4.21 -13.11 10.39
N TYR A 122 -3.14 -12.32 10.22
CA TYR A 122 -3.27 -10.89 9.95
C TYR A 122 -4.03 -10.60 8.65
N VAL A 123 -3.68 -11.28 7.56
CA VAL A 123 -4.35 -11.15 6.25
C VAL A 123 -5.80 -11.62 6.35
N THR A 124 -6.07 -12.70 7.09
CA THR A 124 -7.45 -13.20 7.29
C THR A 124 -8.31 -12.21 8.06
N ARG A 125 -7.74 -11.55 9.06
CA ARG A 125 -8.46 -10.61 9.94
C ARG A 125 -8.47 -9.17 9.42
N SER A 126 -7.83 -8.89 8.28
CA SER A 126 -7.89 -7.56 7.69
C SER A 126 -9.33 -7.15 7.39
N ARG A 127 -9.59 -5.85 7.45
CA ARG A 127 -10.86 -5.19 7.12
C ARG A 127 -10.67 -4.26 5.93
N PHE A 128 -9.45 -3.76 5.75
CA PHE A 128 -9.05 -2.99 4.59
C PHE A 128 -7.56 -3.20 4.30
N ILE A 129 -7.16 -2.89 3.07
CA ILE A 129 -5.78 -2.94 2.61
C ILE A 129 -5.42 -1.54 2.16
N LEU A 130 -4.37 -0.99 2.76
CA LEU A 130 -3.70 0.19 2.24
C LEU A 130 -2.64 -0.27 1.25
N THR A 131 -2.64 0.27 0.03
CA THR A 131 -1.61 0.00 -0.97
C THR A 131 -0.90 1.29 -1.33
N THR A 132 0.43 1.31 -1.27
CA THR A 132 1.25 2.35 -1.87
C THR A 132 1.80 1.85 -3.21
N ARG A 133 1.90 2.75 -4.19
CA ARG A 133 2.46 2.48 -5.52
C ARG A 133 3.33 3.64 -5.97
N PHE A 134 4.53 3.33 -6.44
CA PHE A 134 5.45 4.33 -6.99
C PHE A 134 6.32 3.75 -8.11
N THR A 135 6.84 4.64 -8.98
CA THR A 135 7.78 4.26 -10.04
C THR A 135 9.17 4.06 -9.45
N GLU A 136 9.72 2.85 -9.56
CA GLU A 136 11.00 2.47 -8.95
C GLU A 136 12.15 3.39 -9.39
N LYS A 137 12.25 3.67 -10.70
CA LYS A 137 13.34 4.48 -11.28
C LYS A 137 13.30 5.97 -10.90
N ASP A 138 12.17 6.45 -10.40
CA ASP A 138 12.04 7.84 -9.95
C ASP A 138 12.15 7.97 -8.43
N MET A 139 12.18 6.84 -7.70
CA MET A 139 12.25 6.83 -6.25
C MET A 139 13.65 7.23 -5.76
N THR A 140 13.68 8.03 -4.70
CA THR A 140 14.91 8.45 -4.00
C THR A 140 14.91 7.91 -2.58
N ASP A 141 16.03 7.97 -1.88
CA ASP A 141 16.13 7.59 -0.46
C ASP A 141 15.07 8.31 0.39
N GLU A 142 14.88 9.62 0.17
CA GLU A 142 13.84 10.43 0.81
C GLU A 142 12.43 9.89 0.54
N GLY A 143 12.17 9.42 -0.68
CA GLY A 143 10.89 8.86 -1.04
C GLY A 143 10.66 7.46 -0.46
N TYR A 144 11.72 6.67 -0.28
CA TYR A 144 11.66 5.41 0.47
C TYR A 144 11.38 5.65 1.95
N ASP A 145 12.03 6.64 2.58
CA ASP A 145 11.75 7.06 3.95
C ASP A 145 10.30 7.54 4.10
N PHE A 146 9.84 8.37 3.15
CA PHE A 146 8.46 8.85 3.10
C PHE A 146 7.45 7.70 3.00
N ASN A 147 7.68 6.74 2.09
CA ASN A 147 6.87 5.54 1.97
C ASN A 147 6.90 4.70 3.26
N GLY A 148 8.08 4.54 3.86
CA GLY A 148 8.26 3.85 5.13
C GLY A 148 7.38 4.43 6.24
N TRP A 149 7.37 5.76 6.41
CA TRP A 149 6.49 6.40 7.38
C TRP A 149 5.01 6.27 7.07
N VAL A 150 4.62 6.27 5.80
CA VAL A 150 3.23 5.96 5.41
C VAL A 150 2.86 4.56 5.89
N LEU A 151 3.68 3.55 5.59
CA LEU A 151 3.42 2.17 6.00
C LEU A 151 3.41 2.03 7.53
N GLU A 152 4.38 2.63 8.22
CA GLU A 152 4.48 2.67 9.69
C GLU A 152 3.21 3.25 10.32
N PHE A 153 2.70 4.37 9.80
CA PHE A 153 1.47 4.98 10.30
C PHE A 153 0.31 3.99 10.31
N TYR A 154 0.07 3.26 9.21
CA TYR A 154 -1.03 2.29 9.16
C TYR A 154 -0.74 1.01 9.95
N GLN A 155 0.52 0.61 10.02
CA GLN A 155 0.93 -0.53 10.84
C GLN A 155 0.60 -0.26 12.31
N GLU A 156 1.02 0.88 12.86
CA GLU A 156 0.77 1.28 14.25
C GLU A 156 -0.70 1.62 14.50
N GLN A 157 -1.28 2.49 13.66
CA GLN A 157 -2.62 3.01 13.90
C GLN A 157 -3.71 2.00 13.59
N CYS A 158 -3.45 0.96 12.81
CA CYS A 158 -4.49 0.03 12.34
C CYS A 158 -4.21 -1.44 12.67
N ASN A 159 -3.22 -1.72 13.51
CA ASN A 159 -2.75 -3.08 13.81
C ASN A 159 -2.47 -3.85 12.51
N GLY A 160 -1.74 -3.20 11.62
CA GLY A 160 -1.49 -3.69 10.28
C GLY A 160 -0.28 -4.62 10.22
N ILE A 161 -0.21 -5.44 9.17
CA ILE A 161 1.03 -6.10 8.77
C ILE A 161 1.46 -5.59 7.40
N VAL A 162 2.75 -5.30 7.24
CA VAL A 162 3.32 -4.72 6.04
C VAL A 162 3.78 -5.84 5.10
N GLN A 163 3.49 -5.68 3.81
CA GLN A 163 4.04 -6.48 2.73
C GLN A 163 4.69 -5.56 1.69
N ILE A 164 5.84 -5.96 1.18
CA ILE A 164 6.53 -5.25 0.09
C ILE A 164 6.75 -6.25 -1.04
N ASP A 165 6.39 -5.85 -2.27
CA ASP A 165 6.59 -6.69 -3.45
C ASP A 165 8.05 -7.06 -3.64
N ASN A 166 8.28 -8.30 -4.08
CA ASN A 166 9.61 -8.89 -4.28
C ASN A 166 10.48 -9.00 -3.01
N GLN A 167 9.90 -8.78 -1.81
CA GLN A 167 10.60 -8.93 -0.54
C GLN A 167 9.81 -9.85 0.40
N GLY A 168 8.58 -9.47 0.75
CA GLY A 168 7.73 -10.26 1.64
C GLY A 168 7.11 -9.46 2.78
N PHE A 169 6.85 -10.13 3.90
CA PHE A 169 6.09 -9.59 5.03
C PHE A 169 6.98 -9.18 6.19
N TYR A 170 6.67 -8.04 6.81
CA TYR A 170 7.45 -7.42 7.87
C TYR A 170 6.68 -7.31 9.18
N SER A 171 7.40 -7.50 10.29
CA SER A 171 6.90 -7.32 11.64
C SER A 171 6.72 -5.83 11.97
N PRO A 172 5.97 -5.48 13.03
CA PRO A 172 5.93 -4.11 13.58
C PRO A 172 7.30 -3.56 14.02
N LYS A 173 8.31 -4.41 14.15
CA LYS A 173 9.69 -4.02 14.46
C LYS A 173 10.54 -3.79 13.20
N GLY A 174 9.97 -3.97 12.01
CA GLY A 174 10.69 -3.89 10.74
C GLY A 174 11.50 -5.15 10.39
N GLU A 175 11.25 -6.27 11.07
CA GLU A 175 11.95 -7.54 10.79
C GLU A 175 11.20 -8.34 9.72
N LEU A 176 11.90 -8.91 8.74
CA LEU A 176 11.31 -9.79 7.74
C LEU A 176 10.82 -11.08 8.41
N ILE A 177 9.52 -11.35 8.29
CA ILE A 177 8.84 -12.53 8.87
C ILE A 177 8.71 -13.64 7.81
N VAL A 178 8.27 -13.29 6.60
CA VAL A 178 8.13 -14.23 5.48
C VAL A 178 8.82 -13.63 4.27
N ASP A 179 9.81 -14.33 3.74
CA ASP A 179 10.47 -13.99 2.49
C ASP A 179 9.62 -14.47 1.31
N MET A 180 9.31 -13.55 0.41
CA MET A 180 8.57 -13.80 -0.84
C MET A 180 9.34 -13.32 -2.06
N SER A 181 10.64 -13.07 -1.92
CA SER A 181 11.50 -12.84 -3.07
C SER A 181 11.49 -14.11 -3.93
N VAL A 182 11.28 -13.93 -5.24
CA VAL A 182 11.44 -15.04 -6.18
C VAL A 182 12.93 -15.36 -6.16
N ALA A 183 13.30 -16.54 -5.66
CA ALA A 183 14.65 -17.05 -5.83
C ALA A 183 14.91 -17.08 -7.34
N VAL A 184 15.73 -16.15 -7.82
CA VAL A 184 16.24 -16.20 -9.18
C VAL A 184 17.19 -17.40 -9.17
N GLU A 185 16.70 -18.57 -9.58
CA GLU A 185 17.58 -19.67 -9.95
C GLU A 185 18.38 -19.21 -11.17
N ASP A 186 19.69 -19.00 -10.97
CA ASP A 186 20.68 -18.64 -12.00
C ASP A 186 20.74 -19.64 -13.17
#